data_AF-A0A847CRU5-F1
#
_entry.id   AF-A0A847CRU5-F1
#
_cell.length_a   1.000
_cell.length_b   1.000
_cell.length_c   1.000
_cell.angle_alpha   90.00
_cell.angle_beta   90.00
_cell.angle_gamma   90.00
#
_symmetry.space_group_name_H-M   'P 1'
#
loop_
_entity.id
_entity.type
_entity.pdbx_description
1 polymer ?
#
loop_
_entity_poly.entity_id
_entity_poly.type
_entity_poly.pdbx_seq_one_letter_code
_entity_poly.pdbx_strand_id
1 'polypeptide(L)'
;MSDLTWGALLLIAAVGGLGAVLRYVSDGLATYLVQTRWPESEFPWGLWFVNISGSMLMGLTAGVVLSEKSAPVWAAVVMTGLLGGYTTFSSASYDTVRLIREGRIFAGFSNAFGVLGIAVVAAGIGLWLGVSA
;
A
#
# COMPACT_ATOMS: atom_id res chain seq x y z
N MET A 1 1.16 -0.81 24.01
CA MET A 1 0.22 -1.97 23.96
C MET A 1 -0.75 -1.99 25.14
N SER A 2 -0.42 -1.40 26.29
CA SER A 2 -1.30 -1.28 27.47
C SER A 2 -2.59 -0.48 27.23
N ASP A 3 -2.62 0.39 26.22
CA ASP A 3 -3.74 1.31 25.97
C ASP A 3 -4.66 0.89 24.82
N LEU A 4 -4.40 -0.26 24.19
CA LEU A 4 -5.21 -0.72 23.05
C LEU A 4 -6.40 -1.53 23.57
N THR A 5 -7.56 -0.89 23.62
CA THR A 5 -8.80 -1.54 24.05
C THR A 5 -9.22 -2.62 23.03
N TRP A 6 -10.01 -3.59 23.47
CA TRP A 6 -10.64 -4.58 22.58
C TRP A 6 -11.42 -3.91 21.44
N GLY A 7 -12.06 -2.77 21.71
CA GLY A 7 -12.74 -1.98 20.67
C GLY A 7 -11.80 -1.48 19.58
N ALA A 8 -10.61 -0.99 19.95
CA ALA A 8 -9.61 -0.55 18.98
C ALA A 8 -9.09 -1.72 18.12
N LEU A 9 -8.88 -2.90 18.72
CA LEU A 9 -8.49 -4.11 17.99
C LEU A 9 -9.56 -4.55 16.96
N LEU A 10 -10.83 -4.54 17.36
CA LEU A 10 -11.94 -4.87 16.46
C LEU A 10 -12.06 -3.86 15.31
N LEU A 11 -11.84 -2.57 15.58
CA LEU A 11 -11.80 -1.54 14.54
C LEU A 11 -10.63 -1.73 13.58
N ILE A 12 -9.42 -2.03 14.08
CA ILE A 12 -8.26 -2.34 13.23
C ILE A 12 -8.59 -3.53 12.31
N ALA A 13 -9.20 -4.60 12.85
CA ALA A 13 -9.57 -5.77 12.07
C ALA A 13 -10.64 -5.45 11.01
N ALA A 14 -11.71 -4.76 11.39
CA ALA A 14 -12.80 -4.40 10.47
C ALA A 14 -12.32 -3.50 9.34
N VAL A 15 -11.57 -2.45 9.68
CA VAL A 15 -11.06 -1.48 8.71
C VAL A 15 -9.92 -2.08 7.87
N GLY A 16 -9.13 -3.01 8.43
CA GLY A 16 -8.17 -3.79 7.65
C GLY A 16 -8.82 -4.71 6.63
N GLY A 17 -9.93 -5.36 6.98
CA GLY A 17 -10.77 -6.08 6.03
C GLY A 17 -11.29 -5.18 4.91
N LEU A 18 -11.77 -3.97 5.26
CA LEU A 18 -12.17 -2.97 4.27
C LEU A 18 -11.00 -2.55 3.37
N GLY A 19 -9.80 -2.35 3.94
CA GLY A 19 -8.58 -2.07 3.18
C GLY A 19 -8.28 -3.16 2.15
N ALA A 20 -8.42 -4.43 2.52
CA ALA A 20 -8.23 -5.55 1.59
C ALA A 20 -9.27 -5.57 0.46
N VAL A 21 -10.53 -5.22 0.73
CA VAL A 21 -11.56 -5.07 -0.30
C VAL A 21 -11.23 -3.91 -1.24
N LEU A 22 -10.86 -2.74 -0.69
CA LEU A 22 -10.44 -1.59 -1.48
C LEU A 22 -9.23 -1.90 -2.36
N ARG A 23 -8.26 -2.66 -1.84
CA ARG A 23 -7.12 -3.15 -2.62
C ARG A 23 -7.59 -3.99 -3.80
N TYR A 24 -8.45 -4.98 -3.57
CA TYR A 24 -8.94 -5.86 -4.63
C TYR A 24 -9.62 -5.07 -5.76
N VAL A 25 -10.49 -4.12 -5.41
CA VAL A 25 -11.19 -3.28 -6.39
C VAL A 25 -10.23 -2.33 -7.10
N SER A 26 -9.33 -1.67 -6.35
CA SER A 26 -8.39 -0.67 -6.91
C SER A 26 -7.36 -1.31 -7.84
N ASP A 27 -6.81 -2.45 -7.44
CA ASP A 27 -5.87 -3.24 -8.23
C ASP A 27 -6.54 -3.71 -9.53
N GLY A 28 -7.73 -4.30 -9.42
CA GLY A 28 -8.52 -4.74 -10.59
C GLY A 28 -8.85 -3.60 -11.54
N LEU A 29 -9.30 -2.45 -11.02
CA LEU A 29 -9.60 -1.28 -11.84
C LEU A 29 -8.36 -0.70 -12.51
N ALA A 30 -7.26 -0.53 -11.77
CA ALA A 30 -6.01 -0.01 -12.32
C ALA A 30 -5.44 -0.94 -13.41
N THR A 31 -5.50 -2.26 -13.17
CA THR A 31 -5.12 -3.26 -14.17
C THR A 31 -6.00 -3.18 -15.41
N TYR A 32 -7.33 -3.09 -15.23
CA TYR A 32 -8.27 -2.92 -16.34
C TYR A 32 -7.97 -1.66 -17.16
N LEU A 33 -7.78 -0.52 -16.51
CA LEU A 33 -7.48 0.75 -17.17
C LEU A 33 -6.19 0.66 -18.00
N VAL A 34 -5.14 0.03 -17.48
CA VAL A 34 -3.90 -0.20 -18.24
C VAL A 34 -4.16 -1.09 -19.46
N GLN A 35 -4.89 -2.19 -19.28
CA GLN A 35 -5.17 -3.13 -20.35
C GLN A 35 -6.05 -2.55 -21.47
N THR A 36 -6.94 -1.60 -21.16
CA THR A 36 -7.69 -0.88 -22.22
C THR A 36 -6.77 -0.11 -23.17
N ARG A 37 -5.60 0.34 -22.70
CA ARG A 37 -4.63 1.08 -23.52
C ARG A 37 -3.51 0.19 -24.07
N TRP A 38 -3.14 -0.85 -23.33
CA TRP A 38 -2.11 -1.84 -23.65
C TRP A 38 -2.60 -3.26 -23.31
N PRO A 39 -3.39 -3.89 -24.19
CA PRO A 39 -4.01 -5.19 -23.93
C PRO A 39 -3.03 -6.31 -23.58
N GLU A 40 -1.84 -6.27 -24.18
CA GLU A 40 -0.76 -7.25 -23.97
C GLU A 40 0.07 -6.99 -22.69
N SER A 41 -0.30 -5.99 -21.87
CA SER A 41 0.43 -5.67 -20.65
C SER A 41 0.16 -6.69 -19.55
N GLU A 42 1.12 -7.58 -19.33
CA GLU A 42 1.11 -8.58 -18.25
C GLU A 42 1.89 -8.14 -16.99
N PHE A 43 2.26 -6.87 -16.89
CA PHE A 43 2.96 -6.32 -15.73
C PHE A 43 1.95 -5.89 -14.63
N PRO A 44 2.24 -6.11 -13.33
CA PRO A 44 1.28 -5.92 -12.24
C PRO A 44 1.09 -4.44 -11.84
N TRP A 45 0.65 -3.60 -12.78
CA TRP A 45 0.48 -2.16 -12.57
C TRP A 45 -0.55 -1.80 -11.51
N GLY A 46 -1.63 -2.59 -11.37
CA GLY A 46 -2.60 -2.36 -10.30
C GLY A 46 -2.01 -2.57 -8.92
N LEU A 47 -1.11 -3.54 -8.78
CA LEU A 47 -0.39 -3.79 -7.54
C LEU A 47 0.61 -2.67 -7.20
N TRP A 48 1.23 -2.08 -8.23
CA TRP A 48 2.05 -0.88 -8.06
C TRP A 48 1.21 0.29 -7.58
N PHE A 49 0.04 0.51 -8.19
CA PHE A 49 -0.86 1.58 -7.82
C PHE A 49 -1.22 1.52 -6.32
N VAL A 50 -1.73 0.38 -5.84
CA VAL A 50 -2.17 0.25 -4.44
C VAL A 50 -1.01 0.38 -3.44
N ASN A 51 0.17 -0.16 -3.74
CA ASN A 51 1.32 -0.05 -2.85
C ASN A 51 1.89 1.37 -2.81
N ILE A 52 1.97 2.06 -3.96
CA ILE A 52 2.51 3.42 -4.04
C ILE A 52 1.54 4.43 -3.40
N SER A 53 0.25 4.37 -3.76
CA SER A 53 -0.76 5.28 -3.20
C SER A 53 -0.96 5.03 -1.70
N GLY A 54 -0.98 3.78 -1.28
CA GLY A 54 -1.06 3.41 0.14
C GLY A 54 0.15 3.85 0.93
N SER A 55 1.35 3.74 0.37
CA SER A 55 2.58 4.22 1.01
C SER A 55 2.61 5.74 1.14
N MET A 56 2.15 6.47 0.12
CA MET A 56 1.98 7.94 0.21
C MET A 56 1.02 8.33 1.33
N LEU A 57 -0.15 7.68 1.40
CA LEU A 57 -1.13 7.94 2.46
C LEU A 57 -0.60 7.55 3.84
N MET A 58 0.19 6.48 3.93
CA MET A 58 0.85 6.07 5.18
C MET A 58 1.85 7.12 5.63
N GLY A 59 2.68 7.62 4.71
CA GLY A 59 3.59 8.74 4.98
C GLY A 59 2.84 9.97 5.47
N LEU A 60 1.79 10.39 4.75
CA LEU A 60 0.96 11.54 5.10
C LEU A 60 0.39 11.40 6.52
N THR A 61 -0.20 10.25 6.81
CA THR A 61 -0.78 9.96 8.13
C THR A 61 0.30 9.98 9.21
N ALA A 62 1.46 9.38 8.95
CA ALA A 62 2.59 9.40 9.88
C ALA A 62 3.08 10.83 10.14
N GLY A 63 3.14 11.69 9.12
CA GLY A 63 3.56 13.07 9.25
C GLY A 63 2.63 13.88 10.17
N VAL A 64 1.32 13.74 9.98
CA VAL A 64 0.31 14.37 10.86
C VAL A 64 0.48 13.90 12.31
N VAL A 65 0.66 12.60 12.52
CA VAL A 65 0.81 12.01 13.86
C VAL A 65 2.11 12.45 14.54
N LEU A 66 3.21 12.64 13.79
CA LEU A 66 4.48 13.12 14.36
C LEU A 66 4.40 14.54 14.89
N SER A 67 3.46 15.35 14.40
CA SER A 67 3.19 16.69 14.93
C SER A 67 2.43 16.66 16.26
N GLU A 68 1.90 15.51 16.68
CA GLU A 68 1.21 15.33 17.95
C GLU A 68 2.16 14.88 19.08
N LYS A 69 1.83 15.23 20.33
CA LYS A 69 2.64 14.85 21.51
C LYS A 69 2.65 13.33 21.79
N SER A 70 1.64 12.61 21.31
CA SER A 70 1.48 11.17 21.50
C SER A 70 0.68 10.60 20.35
N ALA A 71 1.04 9.40 19.89
CA ALA A 71 0.32 8.74 18.79
C ALA A 71 -1.13 8.40 19.23
N PRO A 72 -2.14 8.93 18.54
CA PRO A 72 -3.54 8.70 18.88
C PRO A 72 -4.00 7.31 18.44
N VAL A 73 -5.01 6.75 19.11
CA VAL A 73 -5.54 5.40 18.81
C VAL A 73 -6.02 5.27 17.36
N TRP A 74 -6.56 6.35 16.78
CA TRP A 74 -7.02 6.35 15.39
C TRP A 74 -5.87 6.09 14.40
N ALA A 75 -4.63 6.45 14.74
CA ALA A 75 -3.47 6.21 13.89
C ALA A 75 -3.27 4.72 13.64
N ALA A 76 -3.44 3.87 14.66
CA ALA A 76 -3.36 2.42 14.49
C ALA A 76 -4.49 1.87 13.61
N VAL A 77 -5.71 2.41 13.74
CA VAL A 77 -6.86 2.01 12.91
C VAL A 77 -6.62 2.34 11.43
N VAL A 78 -6.07 3.51 11.13
CA VAL A 78 -5.77 3.94 9.76
C VAL A 78 -4.52 3.27 9.21
N MET A 79 -3.39 3.36 9.91
CA MET A 79 -2.10 2.88 9.43
C MET A 79 -2.05 1.35 9.42
N THR A 80 -2.28 0.71 10.57
CA THR A 80 -2.19 -0.75 10.67
C THR A 80 -3.42 -1.44 10.09
N GLY A 81 -4.62 -0.90 10.34
CA GLY A 81 -5.86 -1.42 9.79
C GLY A 81 -5.98 -1.12 8.30
N LEU A 82 -6.51 0.07 7.95
CA LEU A 82 -6.87 0.42 6.57
C LEU A 82 -5.72 0.24 5.59
N LEU A 83 -4.61 0.96 5.82
CA LEU A 83 -3.48 1.03 4.90
C LEU A 83 -2.68 -0.29 4.89
N GLY A 84 -2.61 -0.98 6.03
CA GLY A 84 -2.04 -2.33 6.13
C GLY A 84 -2.83 -3.37 5.33
N GLY A 85 -4.16 -3.29 5.30
CA GLY A 85 -4.99 -4.14 4.44
C GLY A 85 -4.99 -3.71 2.97
N TYR A 86 -4.85 -2.41 2.71
CA TYR A 86 -4.86 -1.81 1.37
C TYR A 86 -3.56 -2.06 0.58
N THR A 87 -2.42 -2.11 1.26
CA THR A 87 -1.12 -2.41 0.64
C THR A 87 -0.79 -3.90 0.74
N THR A 88 0.16 -4.41 -0.05
CA THR A 88 0.55 -5.83 0.01
C THR A 88 1.96 -6.06 -0.52
N PHE A 89 2.83 -6.57 0.36
CA PHE A 89 4.16 -7.02 -0.02
C PHE A 89 4.17 -8.47 -0.52
N SER A 90 3.30 -9.33 0.01
CA SER A 90 3.24 -10.75 -0.34
C SER A 90 2.81 -10.96 -1.79
N SER A 91 1.81 -10.21 -2.27
CA SER A 91 1.39 -10.25 -3.67
C SER A 91 2.48 -9.72 -4.61
N ALA A 92 3.21 -8.67 -4.22
CA ALA A 92 4.32 -8.13 -5.00
C ALA A 92 5.48 -9.14 -5.13
N SER A 93 5.73 -9.87 -4.05
CA SER A 93 6.71 -10.96 -4.02
C SER A 93 6.30 -12.11 -4.93
N TYR A 94 5.02 -12.50 -4.89
CA TYR A 94 4.49 -13.54 -5.77
C TYR A 94 4.60 -13.15 -7.25
N ASP A 95 4.21 -11.92 -7.62
CA ASP A 95 4.32 -11.45 -9.00
C ASP A 95 5.77 -11.36 -9.50
N THR A 96 6.70 -11.01 -8.61
CA THR A 96 8.14 -11.07 -8.92
C THR A 96 8.55 -12.47 -9.33
N VAL A 97 8.21 -13.48 -8.51
CA VAL A 97 8.52 -14.88 -8.80
C VAL A 97 7.82 -15.36 -10.07
N ARG A 98 6.54 -14.98 -10.27
CA ARG A 98 5.76 -15.30 -11.46
C ARG A 98 6.46 -14.79 -12.73
N LEU A 99 6.80 -13.50 -12.79
CA LEU A 99 7.48 -12.88 -13.93
C LEU A 99 8.82 -13.55 -14.24
N ILE A 100 9.60 -13.87 -13.22
CA ILE A 100 10.89 -14.56 -13.40
C ILE A 100 10.68 -15.96 -13.98
N ARG A 101 9.68 -16.71 -13.49
CA ARG A 101 9.35 -18.06 -13.99
C ARG A 101 8.82 -18.05 -15.43
N GLU A 102 8.16 -16.97 -15.84
CA GLU A 102 7.73 -16.73 -17.23
C GLU A 102 8.89 -16.29 -18.15
N GLY A 103 10.14 -16.27 -17.67
CA GLY A 103 11.31 -15.84 -18.43
C GLY A 103 11.46 -14.32 -18.53
N ARG A 104 10.57 -13.54 -17.91
CA ARG A 104 10.54 -12.08 -17.92
C ARG A 104 11.41 -11.51 -16.79
N ILE A 105 12.68 -11.89 -16.78
CA ILE A 105 13.64 -11.60 -15.69
C ILE A 105 13.73 -10.10 -15.37
N PHE A 106 13.87 -9.25 -16.39
CA PHE A 106 13.96 -7.81 -16.20
C PHE A 106 12.69 -7.21 -15.59
N ALA A 107 11.51 -7.69 -16.02
CA ALA A 107 10.24 -7.29 -15.42
C ALA A 107 10.14 -7.74 -13.96
N GLY A 108 10.57 -8.96 -13.65
CA GLY A 108 10.61 -9.46 -12.27
C GLY A 108 11.45 -8.58 -11.35
N PHE A 109 12.69 -8.26 -11.74
CA PHE A 109 13.53 -7.35 -10.95
C PHE A 109 12.99 -5.94 -10.88
N SER A 110 12.41 -5.44 -11.98
CA SER A 110 11.74 -4.14 -11.99
C SER A 110 10.59 -4.12 -10.98
N ASN A 111 9.79 -5.19 -10.91
CA ASN A 111 8.74 -5.33 -9.91
C ASN A 111 9.30 -5.38 -8.48
N ALA A 112 10.31 -6.22 -8.23
CA ALA A 112 10.89 -6.40 -6.90
C ALA A 112 11.45 -5.11 -6.29
N PHE A 113 12.20 -4.34 -7.08
CA PHE A 113 12.92 -3.17 -6.60
C PHE A 113 12.21 -1.85 -6.93
N GLY A 114 11.55 -1.79 -8.08
CA GLY A 114 10.88 -0.58 -8.56
C GLY A 114 9.70 -0.21 -7.68
N VAL A 115 8.82 -1.17 -7.36
CA VAL A 115 7.66 -0.89 -6.50
C VAL A 115 8.11 -0.44 -5.12
N LEU A 116 9.12 -1.09 -4.55
CA LEU A 116 9.68 -0.75 -3.25
C LEU A 116 10.29 0.66 -3.28
N GLY A 117 11.16 0.94 -4.25
CA GLY A 117 11.82 2.23 -4.37
C GLY A 117 10.84 3.38 -4.52
N ILE A 118 9.83 3.24 -5.39
CA ILE A 118 8.83 4.28 -5.60
C ILE A 118 7.89 4.41 -4.39
N ALA A 119 7.51 3.29 -3.74
CA ALA A 119 6.72 3.33 -2.53
C ALA A 119 7.43 4.06 -1.39
N VAL A 120 8.74 3.87 -1.22
CA VAL A 120 9.55 4.60 -0.23
C VAL A 120 9.58 6.09 -0.54
N VAL A 121 9.79 6.48 -1.79
CA VAL A 121 9.75 7.89 -2.21
C VAL A 121 8.36 8.48 -1.96
N ALA A 122 7.30 7.77 -2.31
CA ALA A 122 5.92 8.20 -2.10
C ALA A 122 5.59 8.38 -0.61
N ALA A 123 6.03 7.46 0.25
CA ALA A 123 5.93 7.60 1.70
C ALA A 123 6.70 8.82 2.22
N GLY A 124 7.91 9.08 1.70
CA GLY A 124 8.69 10.27 2.04
C GLY A 124 7.99 11.57 1.66
N ILE A 125 7.40 11.64 0.46
CA ILE A 125 6.59 12.78 0.01
C ILE A 125 5.37 12.96 0.91
N GLY A 126 4.63 11.87 1.19
CA GLY A 126 3.50 11.90 2.10
C GLY A 126 3.90 12.43 3.47
N LEU A 127 4.98 11.90 4.04
CA LEU A 127 5.52 12.32 5.33
C LEU A 127 5.81 13.82 5.36
N TRP A 128 6.52 14.32 4.34
CA TRP A 128 6.85 15.74 4.20
C TRP A 128 5.59 16.62 4.14
N LEU A 129 4.56 16.19 3.40
CA LEU A 129 3.29 16.90 3.35
C LEU A 129 2.58 16.88 4.70
N GLY A 130 2.61 15.74 5.41
CA GLY A 130 1.92 15.56 6.70
C GLY A 130 2.52 16.39 7.83
N VAL A 131 3.84 16.55 7.86
CA VAL A 131 4.50 17.42 8.86
C VAL A 131 4.36 18.92 8.54
N SER A 132 3.97 19.25 7.31
CA SER A 132 3.82 20.64 6.85
C SER A 132 2.37 21.16 6.93
N ALA A 133 1.43 20.31 7.35
CA ALA A 133 0.01 20.63 7.51
C ALA A 133 -0.29 21.12 8.93
#